data_AF-A0AAE1LIF9-F1
#
_entry.id   AF-A0AAE1LIF9-F1
#
_cell.length_a   1.000
_cell.length_b   1.000
_cell.length_c   1.000
_cell.angle_alpha   90.00
_cell.angle_beta   90.00
_cell.angle_gamma   90.00
#
_symmetry.space_group_name_H-M   'P 1'
#
loop_
_entity.id
_entity.type
_entity.pdbx_description
1 polymer ?
#
loop_
_entity_poly.entity_id
_entity_poly.type
_entity_poly.pdbx_seq_one_letter_code
_entity_poly.pdbx_strand_id
1 'polypeptide(L)'
;MAKSAKEAELCSWLDQISFSRPRKNIPRDFADGVMMAELVKFFYPKMVELHNYTPANCFLHKMNNWHTLSRKVLSKLGIKISKEQIEQIASASPNGIISVLSSFKDKVVAAQEKREEECKQQQRGSQPQNILCFVQDKKQAEGVFGIPMACEAPTGQQLIVSMENMVPQRLLEEKLSEIAEKDDAINILMQKVAHLDTLLQLKDQRIKDLTHQLQFLQERSKEGFHLST
;
A
#
# COMPACT_ATOMS: atom_id res chain seq x y z
N MET A 1 -9.72 28.89 14.02
CA MET A 1 -9.70 27.58 14.68
C MET A 1 -8.65 26.72 13.99
N ALA A 2 -7.57 26.37 14.68
CA ALA A 2 -6.47 25.61 14.11
C ALA A 2 -6.92 24.17 13.81
N LYS A 3 -6.96 23.79 12.53
CA LYS A 3 -6.98 22.37 12.15
C LYS A 3 -5.77 21.71 12.81
N SER A 4 -5.98 20.66 13.58
CA SER A 4 -4.88 19.98 14.27
C SER A 4 -3.90 19.45 13.23
N ALA A 5 -2.58 19.60 13.43
CA ALA A 5 -1.57 19.12 12.46
C ALA A 5 -1.79 17.64 12.07
N LYS A 6 -2.31 16.84 13.01
CA LYS A 6 -2.71 15.44 12.79
C LYS A 6 -3.83 15.27 11.76
N GLU A 7 -4.80 16.18 11.72
CA GLU A 7 -5.89 16.13 10.73
C GLU A 7 -5.37 16.38 9.32
N ALA A 8 -4.44 17.32 9.16
CA ALA A 8 -3.86 17.64 7.86
C ALA A 8 -3.03 16.47 7.31
N GLU A 9 -2.23 15.84 8.16
CA GLU A 9 -1.45 14.66 7.80
C GLU A 9 -2.35 13.47 7.41
N LEU A 10 -3.42 13.24 8.17
CA LEU A 10 -4.41 12.21 7.83
C LEU A 10 -5.14 12.53 6.52
N CYS A 11 -5.50 13.79 6.26
CA CYS A 11 -6.09 14.19 4.99
C CYS A 11 -5.16 13.82 3.82
N SER A 12 -3.89 14.21 3.88
CA SER A 12 -2.91 13.92 2.83
C SER A 12 -2.72 12.41 2.61
N TRP A 13 -2.67 11.62 3.68
CA TRP A 13 -2.58 10.17 3.57
C TRP A 13 -3.84 9.56 2.94
N LEU A 14 -5.01 10.01 3.38
CA LEU A 14 -6.29 9.52 2.85
C LEU A 14 -6.58 10.04 1.43
N ASP A 15 -5.94 11.11 0.95
CA ASP A 15 -6.07 11.59 -0.43
C ASP A 15 -5.33 10.69 -1.44
N GLN A 16 -4.37 9.90 -0.98
CA GLN A 16 -3.68 8.89 -1.80
C GLN A 16 -4.54 7.65 -2.07
N ILE A 17 -5.68 7.53 -1.37
CA ILE A 17 -6.56 6.36 -1.42
C ILE A 17 -7.82 6.73 -2.19
N SER A 18 -8.18 5.91 -3.18
CA SER A 18 -9.41 6.06 -3.94
C SER A 18 -10.62 5.58 -3.14
N PHE A 19 -11.46 6.52 -2.69
CA PHE A 19 -12.76 6.24 -2.09
C PHE A 19 -13.88 6.27 -3.12
N SER A 20 -14.99 5.59 -2.83
CA SER A 20 -16.17 5.58 -3.72
C SER A 20 -16.86 6.95 -3.81
N ARG A 21 -16.65 7.81 -2.80
CA ARG A 21 -17.25 9.15 -2.71
C ARG A 21 -16.23 10.21 -2.33
N PRO A 22 -16.36 11.45 -2.85
CA PRO A 22 -15.45 12.54 -2.52
C PRO A 22 -15.57 12.92 -1.04
N ARG A 23 -14.43 12.92 -0.33
CA ARG A 23 -14.33 13.26 1.09
C ARG A 23 -14.29 14.77 1.27
N LYS A 24 -15.12 15.30 2.17
CA LYS A 24 -15.13 16.74 2.52
C LYS A 24 -14.87 16.98 4.01
N ASN A 25 -15.35 16.09 4.88
CA ASN A 25 -15.27 16.26 6.34
C ASN A 25 -15.05 14.91 7.02
N ILE A 26 -13.82 14.63 7.45
CA ILE A 26 -13.41 13.35 8.07
C ILE A 26 -14.39 12.92 9.20
N PRO A 27 -14.65 13.72 10.26
CA PRO A 27 -15.58 13.34 11.32
C PRO A 27 -16.96 12.93 10.85
N ARG A 28 -17.52 13.64 9.86
CA ARG A 28 -18.86 13.36 9.34
C ARG A 28 -18.87 12.14 8.42
N ASP A 29 -17.92 12.08 7.51
CA ASP A 29 -17.87 11.11 6.42
C ASP A 29 -17.54 9.69 6.92
N PHE A 30 -16.83 9.60 8.05
CA PHE A 30 -16.52 8.34 8.73
C PHE A 30 -17.53 7.96 9.82
N ALA A 31 -18.47 8.84 10.20
CA ALA A 31 -19.38 8.58 11.32
C ALA A 31 -20.25 7.33 11.12
N ASP A 32 -20.59 6.97 9.87
CA ASP A 32 -21.38 5.79 9.53
C ASP A 32 -20.57 4.48 9.47
N GLY A 33 -19.24 4.55 9.55
CA GLY A 33 -18.33 3.41 9.49
C GLY A 33 -18.12 2.82 8.09
N VAL A 34 -18.87 3.24 7.07
CA VAL A 34 -18.78 2.68 5.71
C VAL A 34 -17.47 3.11 5.05
N MET A 35 -17.08 4.38 5.19
CA MET A 35 -15.78 4.83 4.67
C MET A 35 -14.60 4.19 5.39
N MET A 36 -14.74 3.88 6.67
CA MET A 36 -13.73 3.10 7.38
C MET A 36 -13.65 1.66 6.82
N ALA A 37 -14.78 1.05 6.50
CA ALA A 37 -14.82 -0.27 5.87
C ALA A 37 -14.16 -0.27 4.47
N GLU A 38 -14.41 0.75 3.65
CA GLU A 38 -13.73 0.94 2.35
C GLU A 38 -12.22 1.11 2.53
N LEU A 39 -11.80 1.94 3.48
CA LEU A 39 -10.39 2.15 3.79
C LEU A 39 -9.70 0.83 4.17
N VAL A 40 -10.34 0.02 5.01
CA VAL A 40 -9.76 -1.27 5.40
C VAL A 40 -9.80 -2.27 4.23
N LYS A 41 -10.84 -2.24 3.37
CA LYS A 41 -10.93 -3.09 2.18
C LYS A 41 -9.76 -2.84 1.23
N PHE A 42 -9.31 -1.58 1.09
CA PHE A 42 -8.18 -1.21 0.25
C PHE A 42 -6.88 -1.93 0.68
N PHE A 43 -6.54 -1.91 1.97
CA PHE A 43 -5.31 -2.56 2.47
C PHE A 43 -5.47 -4.05 2.77
N TYR A 44 -6.67 -4.49 3.16
CA TYR A 44 -6.96 -5.87 3.55
C TYR A 44 -8.25 -6.39 2.89
N PRO A 45 -8.24 -6.69 1.58
CA PRO A 45 -9.44 -7.06 0.83
C PRO A 45 -10.21 -8.26 1.40
N LYS A 46 -9.51 -9.22 2.04
CA LYS A 46 -10.12 -10.44 2.61
C LYS A 46 -10.72 -10.23 4.01
N MET A 47 -10.43 -9.11 4.68
CA MET A 47 -10.86 -8.88 6.07
C MET A 47 -12.21 -8.17 6.18
N VAL A 48 -12.68 -7.55 5.10
CA VAL A 48 -13.89 -6.73 5.10
C VAL A 48 -14.82 -7.11 3.96
N GLU A 49 -16.08 -7.26 4.32
CA GLU A 49 -17.20 -7.47 3.41
C GLU A 49 -18.08 -6.23 3.47
N LEU A 50 -18.04 -5.39 2.41
CA LEU A 50 -18.74 -4.11 2.40
C LEU A 50 -20.27 -4.25 2.52
N HIS A 51 -20.85 -5.38 2.08
CA HIS A 51 -22.28 -5.65 2.20
C HIS A 51 -22.77 -5.70 3.66
N ASN A 52 -21.88 -5.92 4.63
CA ASN A 52 -22.21 -5.91 6.06
C ASN A 52 -22.38 -4.50 6.64
N TYR A 53 -22.08 -3.44 5.88
CA TYR A 53 -22.09 -2.07 6.35
C TYR A 53 -22.97 -1.22 5.43
N THR A 54 -24.17 -0.89 5.89
CA THR A 54 -25.09 -0.04 5.14
C THR A 54 -24.91 1.42 5.56
N PRO A 55 -24.85 2.40 4.63
CA PRO A 55 -24.81 3.82 4.97
C PRO A 55 -25.99 4.19 5.87
N ALA A 56 -25.69 4.85 6.99
CA ALA A 56 -26.66 5.12 8.03
C ALA A 56 -26.58 6.56 8.54
N ASN A 57 -27.74 7.23 8.56
CA ASN A 57 -27.88 8.55 9.17
C ASN A 57 -28.36 8.47 10.64
N CYS A 58 -29.01 7.37 11.01
CA CYS A 58 -29.48 7.12 12.38
C CYS A 58 -28.33 6.70 13.29
N PHE A 59 -28.21 7.37 14.45
CA PHE A 59 -27.14 7.13 15.43
C PHE A 59 -27.01 5.65 15.85
N LEU A 60 -28.13 4.97 16.09
CA LEU A 60 -28.14 3.54 16.48
C LEU A 60 -27.50 2.65 15.41
N HIS A 61 -27.80 2.90 14.14
CA HIS A 61 -27.24 2.15 13.02
C HIS A 61 -25.75 2.47 12.80
N LYS A 62 -25.35 3.73 13.01
CA LYS A 62 -23.92 4.11 13.02
C LYS A 62 -23.17 3.34 14.11
N MET A 63 -23.72 3.27 15.33
CA MET A 63 -23.12 2.48 16.41
C MET A 63 -23.02 0.99 16.07
N ASN A 64 -24.07 0.39 15.48
CA ASN A 64 -24.05 -1.02 15.08
C ASN A 64 -22.97 -1.30 14.01
N ASN A 65 -22.83 -0.41 13.02
CA ASN A 65 -21.77 -0.50 12.02
C ASN A 65 -20.39 -0.47 12.70
N TRP A 66 -20.16 0.49 13.60
CA TRP A 66 -18.90 0.62 14.32
C TRP A 66 -18.61 -0.54 15.28
N HIS A 67 -19.61 -1.07 15.99
CA HIS A 67 -19.45 -2.28 16.79
C HIS A 67 -19.07 -3.49 15.94
N THR A 68 -19.71 -3.64 14.78
CA THR A 68 -19.40 -4.73 13.83
C THR A 68 -18.00 -4.59 13.27
N LEU A 69 -17.61 -3.39 12.84
CA LEU A 69 -16.27 -3.09 12.33
C LEU A 69 -15.20 -3.31 13.41
N SER A 70 -15.43 -2.82 14.62
CA SER A 70 -14.53 -3.03 15.76
C SER A 70 -14.32 -4.51 16.05
N ARG A 71 -15.41 -5.29 16.15
CA ARG A 71 -15.35 -6.71 16.50
C ARG A 71 -14.76 -7.58 15.39
N LYS A 72 -15.17 -7.39 14.13
CA LYS A 72 -14.79 -8.28 13.02
C LYS A 72 -13.43 -7.95 12.41
N VAL A 73 -13.05 -6.67 12.43
CA VAL A 73 -11.97 -6.14 11.59
C VAL A 73 -10.86 -5.52 12.44
N LEU A 74 -11.19 -4.49 13.23
CA LEU A 74 -10.18 -3.72 13.96
C LEU A 74 -9.55 -4.52 15.10
N SER A 75 -10.32 -5.40 15.74
CA SER A 75 -9.82 -6.35 16.74
C SER A 75 -8.69 -7.23 16.19
N LYS A 76 -8.79 -7.68 14.93
CA LYS A 76 -7.78 -8.50 14.25
C LYS A 76 -6.51 -7.71 13.92
N LEU A 77 -6.65 -6.39 13.74
CA LEU A 77 -5.52 -5.47 13.57
C LEU A 77 -4.90 -5.03 14.90
N GLY A 78 -5.43 -5.52 16.03
CA GLY A 78 -4.99 -5.13 17.36
C GLY A 78 -5.41 -3.72 17.77
N ILE A 79 -6.40 -3.14 17.10
CA ILE A 79 -6.96 -1.82 17.42
C ILE A 79 -8.22 -2.05 18.26
N LYS A 80 -8.14 -1.72 19.55
CA LYS A 80 -9.27 -1.81 20.48
C LYS A 80 -9.94 -0.44 20.57
N ILE A 81 -11.24 -0.38 20.31
CA ILE A 81 -12.05 0.84 20.43
C ILE A 81 -13.05 0.64 21.58
N SER A 82 -13.09 1.58 22.52
CA SER A 82 -14.05 1.55 23.62
C SER A 82 -15.46 1.94 23.14
N LYS A 83 -16.49 1.58 23.91
CA LYS A 83 -17.88 1.99 23.61
C LYS A 83 -18.02 3.51 23.55
N GLU A 84 -17.38 4.22 24.48
CA GLU A 84 -17.37 5.69 24.53
C GLU A 84 -16.76 6.31 23.26
N GLN A 85 -15.65 5.73 22.76
CA GLN A 85 -15.05 6.18 21.50
C GLN A 85 -15.97 5.91 20.31
N ILE A 86 -16.69 4.79 20.29
CA ILE A 86 -17.69 4.51 19.24
C ILE A 86 -18.81 5.55 19.26
N GLU A 87 -19.30 5.93 20.44
CA GLU A 87 -20.31 6.97 20.61
C GLU A 87 -19.79 8.34 20.12
N GLN A 88 -18.53 8.68 20.42
CA GLN A 88 -17.86 9.87 19.91
C GLN A 88 -17.76 9.87 18.38
N ILE A 89 -17.42 8.74 17.78
CA ILE A 89 -17.31 8.64 16.32
C ILE A 89 -18.70 8.73 15.67
N ALA A 90 -19.70 8.03 16.22
CA ALA A 90 -21.07 8.04 15.70
C ALA A 90 -21.73 9.44 15.80
N SER A 91 -21.31 10.26 16.77
CA SER A 91 -21.69 11.67 16.93
C SER A 91 -20.87 12.64 16.07
N ALA A 92 -19.99 12.13 15.20
CA ALA A 92 -19.09 12.90 14.35
C ALA A 92 -18.13 13.81 15.14
N SER A 93 -17.74 13.39 16.34
CA SER A 93 -16.69 14.07 17.10
C SER A 93 -15.32 13.83 16.46
N PRO A 94 -14.53 14.88 16.20
CA PRO A 94 -13.23 14.76 15.52
C PRO A 94 -12.25 13.87 16.30
N ASN A 95 -12.21 14.02 17.62
CA ASN A 95 -11.19 13.38 18.46
C ASN A 95 -11.26 11.84 18.41
N GLY A 96 -12.47 11.29 18.41
CA GLY A 96 -12.68 9.84 18.39
C GLY A 96 -12.16 9.21 17.10
N ILE A 97 -12.53 9.77 15.94
CA ILE A 97 -12.15 9.19 14.65
C ILE A 97 -10.67 9.42 14.33
N ILE A 98 -10.12 10.58 14.67
CA ILE A 98 -8.71 10.90 14.40
C ILE A 98 -7.80 9.93 15.12
N SER A 99 -8.11 9.59 16.39
CA SER A 99 -7.33 8.60 17.13
C SER A 99 -7.36 7.23 16.47
N VAL A 100 -8.53 6.78 16.02
CA VAL A 100 -8.69 5.47 15.35
C VAL A 100 -7.95 5.45 14.01
N LEU A 101 -8.06 6.50 13.21
CA LEU A 101 -7.37 6.62 11.93
C LEU A 101 -5.85 6.66 12.10
N SER A 102 -5.35 7.37 13.10
CA SER A 102 -3.92 7.38 13.42
C SER A 102 -3.43 5.98 13.79
N SER A 103 -4.11 5.31 14.72
CA SER A 103 -3.75 3.94 15.10
C SER A 103 -3.84 2.97 13.93
N PHE A 104 -4.80 3.15 13.03
CA PHE A 104 -4.91 2.34 11.82
C PHE A 104 -3.75 2.58 10.85
N LYS A 105 -3.40 3.85 10.59
CA LYS A 105 -2.25 4.22 9.75
C LYS A 105 -0.96 3.58 10.26
N ASP A 106 -0.70 3.67 11.56
CA ASP A 106 0.51 3.08 12.17
C ASP A 106 0.56 1.55 11.97
N LYS A 107 -0.60 0.87 12.07
CA LYS A 107 -0.70 -0.57 11.83
C LYS A 107 -0.46 -0.95 10.37
N VAL A 108 -0.93 -0.12 9.43
CA VAL A 108 -0.71 -0.35 8.00
C VAL A 108 0.77 -0.21 7.66
N VAL A 109 1.42 0.87 8.11
CA VAL A 109 2.86 1.11 7.85
C VAL A 109 3.70 -0.02 8.44
N ALA A 110 3.47 -0.39 9.70
CA ALA A 110 4.19 -1.50 10.34
C ALA A 110 3.93 -2.86 9.65
N ALA A 111 2.76 -3.07 9.05
CA ALA A 111 2.47 -4.28 8.29
C ALA A 111 3.14 -4.29 6.91
N GLN A 112 3.29 -3.12 6.27
CA GLN A 112 4.00 -2.98 5.00
C GLN A 112 5.50 -3.21 5.18
N GLU A 113 6.12 -2.60 6.20
CA GLU A 113 7.53 -2.80 6.53
C GLU A 113 7.87 -4.27 6.80
N LYS A 114 7.01 -4.97 7.55
CA LYS A 114 7.19 -6.42 7.79
C LYS A 114 7.16 -7.23 6.50
N ARG A 115 6.24 -6.93 5.57
CA ARG A 115 6.18 -7.62 4.27
C ARG A 115 7.41 -7.32 3.40
N GLU A 116 7.90 -6.09 3.41
CA GLU A 116 9.11 -5.72 2.69
C GLU A 116 10.35 -6.43 3.24
N GLU A 117 10.46 -6.54 4.57
CA GLU A 117 11.57 -7.23 5.23
C GLU A 117 11.52 -8.75 5.00
N GLU A 118 10.32 -9.36 5.05
CA GLU A 118 10.11 -10.77 4.70
C GLU A 118 10.51 -11.06 3.24
N CYS A 119 10.22 -10.14 2.31
CA CYS A 119 10.63 -10.26 0.91
C CYS A 119 12.16 -10.13 0.72
N LYS A 120 12.80 -9.18 1.42
CA LYS A 120 14.27 -9.01 1.40
C LYS A 120 15.01 -10.19 2.04
N GLN A 121 14.45 -10.80 3.08
CA GLN A 121 15.03 -11.98 3.72
C GLN A 121 14.91 -13.23 2.83
N GLN A 122 13.83 -13.36 2.05
CA GLN A 122 13.73 -14.40 1.03
C GLN A 122 14.75 -14.22 -0.11
N GLN A 123 15.12 -12.98 -0.47
CA GLN A 123 16.15 -12.73 -1.48
C GLN A 123 17.58 -13.01 -0.99
N ARG A 124 17.93 -12.74 0.29
CA ARG A 124 19.24 -13.13 0.86
C ARG A 124 19.34 -14.61 1.25
N GLY A 125 18.21 -15.28 1.49
CA GLY A 125 18.12 -16.72 1.73
C GLY A 125 18.05 -17.56 0.46
N SER A 126 17.97 -16.94 -0.72
CA SER A 126 18.02 -17.64 -2.01
C SER A 126 19.45 -18.06 -2.35
N GLN A 127 20.05 -18.96 -1.55
CA GLN A 127 20.64 -20.10 -2.25
C GLN A 127 19.48 -20.76 -3.00
N PRO A 128 19.65 -21.15 -4.26
CA PRO A 128 18.68 -22.05 -4.86
C PRO A 128 18.66 -23.27 -3.94
N GLN A 129 17.59 -23.43 -3.18
CA GLN A 129 17.16 -24.77 -2.83
C GLN A 129 16.75 -25.39 -4.17
N ASN A 130 17.77 -25.79 -4.94
CA ASN A 130 17.79 -27.15 -5.46
C ASN A 130 17.03 -27.96 -4.43
N ILE A 131 15.86 -28.44 -4.81
CA ILE A 131 15.23 -29.54 -4.11
C ILE A 131 16.33 -30.58 -4.06
N LEU A 132 17.02 -30.64 -2.93
CA LEU A 132 17.96 -31.69 -2.61
C LEU A 132 17.04 -32.87 -2.34
N CYS A 133 16.73 -33.53 -3.44
CA CYS A 133 16.19 -34.86 -3.48
C CYS A 133 17.20 -35.72 -2.72
N PHE A 134 16.99 -35.90 -1.41
CA PHE A 134 17.59 -37.01 -0.69
C PHE A 134 16.86 -38.27 -1.14
N VAL A 135 17.16 -38.73 -2.35
CA VAL A 135 17.06 -40.16 -2.65
C VAL A 135 18.39 -40.73 -2.23
N GLN A 136 18.42 -41.20 -1.00
CA GLN A 136 19.41 -42.17 -0.61
C GLN A 136 18.97 -43.48 -1.27
N ASP A 137 19.51 -43.82 -2.44
CA ASP A 137 19.91 -45.22 -2.63
C ASP A 137 20.90 -45.48 -3.77
N LYS A 138 21.67 -46.53 -3.52
CA LYS A 138 22.75 -47.04 -4.35
C LYS A 138 22.23 -47.54 -5.71
N LYS A 139 22.99 -47.14 -6.74
CA LYS A 139 23.25 -47.82 -8.03
C LYS A 139 22.28 -47.61 -9.20
N GLN A 140 22.83 -46.87 -10.16
CA GLN A 140 22.85 -47.08 -11.63
C GLN A 140 21.62 -46.78 -12.49
N ALA A 141 21.86 -45.78 -13.36
CA ALA A 141 21.68 -45.78 -14.82
C ALA A 141 20.43 -45.09 -15.41
N GLU A 142 20.74 -43.95 -16.05
CA GLU A 142 20.28 -43.40 -17.34
C GLU A 142 18.79 -43.14 -17.63
N GLY A 143 18.50 -41.88 -17.99
CA GLY A 143 17.65 -41.59 -19.16
C GLY A 143 16.34 -40.83 -18.93
N VAL A 144 16.38 -39.53 -19.27
CA VAL A 144 15.35 -38.76 -20.00
C VAL A 144 14.10 -38.23 -19.26
N PHE A 145 13.80 -36.98 -19.63
CA PHE A 145 12.76 -36.01 -19.28
C PHE A 145 11.35 -36.41 -19.80
N GLY A 146 10.28 -36.14 -19.04
CA GLY A 146 8.90 -36.09 -19.59
C GLY A 146 7.81 -36.84 -18.80
N ILE A 147 6.77 -36.10 -18.40
CA ILE A 147 5.54 -36.45 -17.64
C ILE A 147 4.55 -37.24 -18.55
N PRO A 148 3.34 -37.71 -18.14
CA PRO A 148 2.80 -38.41 -16.94
C PRO A 148 2.18 -39.79 -17.29
N MET A 149 2.07 -40.74 -16.36
CA MET A 149 0.90 -41.64 -16.35
C MET A 149 0.77 -42.39 -15.02
N ALA A 150 -0.48 -42.63 -14.64
CA ALA A 150 -0.99 -43.48 -13.58
C ALA A 150 -0.04 -44.58 -13.09
N CYS A 151 0.30 -44.54 -11.80
CA CYS A 151 0.73 -45.72 -11.06
C CYS A 151 -0.15 -45.84 -9.82
N GLU A 152 -1.11 -46.76 -9.87
CA GLU A 152 -1.69 -47.35 -8.68
C GLU A 152 -0.55 -48.00 -7.89
N ALA A 153 -0.25 -47.45 -6.71
CA ALA A 153 0.68 -48.07 -5.78
C ALA A 153 -0.12 -48.91 -4.77
N PRO A 154 0.13 -50.22 -4.66
CA PRO A 154 -0.40 -51.02 -3.57
C PRO A 154 0.35 -50.68 -2.28
N THR A 155 -0.44 -50.47 -1.24
CA THR A 155 -0.05 -50.57 0.18
C THR A 155 0.92 -49.51 0.70
N GLY A 156 0.34 -48.42 1.19
CA GLY A 156 0.61 -48.02 2.58
C GLY A 156 1.69 -46.96 2.82
N GLN A 157 1.69 -45.86 2.07
CA GLN A 157 2.11 -44.56 2.58
C GLN A 157 1.38 -43.47 1.80
N GLN A 158 0.29 -42.97 2.38
CA GLN A 158 -0.49 -41.90 1.77
C GLN A 158 0.23 -40.58 2.03
N LEU A 159 0.86 -40.03 0.99
CA LEU A 159 1.27 -38.64 0.94
C LEU A 159 0.03 -37.76 1.08
N ILE A 160 -0.27 -37.32 2.29
CA ILE A 160 -1.24 -36.24 2.52
C ILE A 160 -0.51 -34.94 2.21
N VAL A 161 -0.48 -34.55 0.93
CA VAL A 161 -0.19 -33.15 0.58
C VAL A 161 -1.46 -32.39 0.89
N SER A 162 -1.47 -31.62 1.98
CA SER A 162 -2.60 -30.77 2.35
C SER A 162 -2.92 -29.80 1.20
N MET A 163 -4.00 -30.07 0.46
CA MET A 163 -4.50 -29.21 -0.62
C MET A 163 -4.81 -27.78 -0.17
N GLU A 164 -5.01 -27.56 1.13
CA GLU A 164 -5.31 -26.26 1.72
C GLU A 164 -4.21 -25.20 1.49
N ASN A 165 -2.99 -25.61 1.12
CA ASN A 165 -1.85 -24.71 0.90
C ASN A 165 -1.28 -24.72 -0.54
N MET A 166 -1.89 -25.43 -1.50
CA MET A 166 -1.43 -25.36 -2.89
C MET A 166 -2.05 -24.14 -3.59
N VAL A 167 -1.19 -23.20 -4.00
CA VAL A 167 -1.56 -22.17 -4.96
C VAL A 167 -1.64 -22.83 -6.35
N PRO A 168 -2.77 -22.77 -7.07
CA PRO A 168 -2.86 -23.32 -8.41
C PRO A 168 -1.78 -22.72 -9.32
N GLN A 169 -1.06 -23.56 -10.06
CA GLN A 169 0.06 -23.14 -10.92
C GLN A 169 -0.31 -21.99 -11.87
N ARG A 170 -1.52 -22.02 -12.42
CA ARG A 170 -2.06 -20.94 -13.27
C ARG A 170 -2.10 -19.59 -12.56
N LEU A 171 -2.52 -19.57 -11.29
CA LEU A 171 -2.62 -18.33 -10.51
C LEU A 171 -1.23 -17.78 -10.20
N LEU A 172 -0.25 -18.65 -9.96
CA LEU A 172 1.14 -18.23 -9.78
C LEU A 172 1.71 -17.60 -11.06
N GLU A 173 1.49 -18.24 -12.22
CA GLU A 173 1.96 -17.75 -13.51
C GLU A 173 1.32 -16.41 -13.89
N GLU A 174 0.01 -16.25 -13.66
CA GLU A 174 -0.69 -14.98 -13.82
C GLU A 174 -0.09 -13.88 -12.93
N LYS A 175 0.22 -14.21 -11.67
CA LYS A 175 0.86 -13.25 -10.75
C LYS A 175 2.30 -12.90 -11.15
N LEU A 176 3.07 -13.83 -11.69
CA LEU A 176 4.40 -13.56 -12.21
C LEU A 176 4.34 -12.66 -13.46
N SER A 177 3.38 -12.88 -14.36
CA SER A 177 3.13 -12.00 -15.51
C SER A 177 2.75 -10.59 -15.07
N GLU A 178 1.83 -10.47 -14.10
CA GLU A 178 1.39 -9.18 -13.56
C GLU A 178 2.53 -8.40 -12.88
N ILE A 179 3.48 -9.10 -12.24
CA ILE A 179 4.68 -8.49 -11.66
C ILE A 179 5.59 -7.96 -12.78
N ALA A 180 5.85 -8.77 -13.82
CA ALA A 180 6.70 -8.36 -14.93
C ALA A 180 6.15 -7.11 -15.65
N GLU A 181 4.84 -7.06 -15.91
CA GLU A 181 4.18 -5.89 -16.52
C GLU A 181 4.31 -4.63 -15.66
N LYS A 182 4.21 -4.77 -14.34
CA LYS A 182 4.41 -3.64 -13.41
C LYS A 182 5.86 -3.18 -13.37
N ASP A 183 6.81 -4.11 -13.39
CA ASP A 183 8.23 -3.78 -13.44
C ASP A 183 8.59 -3.01 -14.74
N ASP A 184 8.01 -3.39 -15.87
CA ASP A 184 8.15 -2.66 -17.13
C ASP A 184 7.56 -1.25 -17.05
N ALA A 185 6.37 -1.11 -16.47
CA ALA A 185 5.74 0.19 -16.26
C ALA A 185 6.57 1.09 -15.33
N ILE A 186 7.15 0.53 -14.26
CA ILE A 186 8.05 1.23 -13.35
C ILE A 186 9.30 1.71 -14.09
N ASN A 187 9.92 0.85 -14.90
CA ASN A 187 11.11 1.21 -15.67
C ASN A 187 10.84 2.39 -16.63
N ILE A 188 9.70 2.37 -17.33
CA ILE A 188 9.31 3.48 -18.21
C ILE A 188 9.10 4.77 -17.41
N LEU A 189 8.44 4.69 -16.25
CA LEU A 189 8.23 5.86 -15.40
C LEU A 189 9.56 6.40 -14.86
N MET A 190 10.47 5.54 -14.41
CA MET A 190 11.81 5.94 -13.96
C MET A 190 12.59 6.66 -15.05
N GLN A 191 12.55 6.16 -16.29
CA GLN A 191 13.17 6.84 -17.43
C GLN A 191 12.54 8.21 -17.69
N LYS A 192 11.21 8.34 -17.59
CA LYS A 192 10.51 9.62 -17.74
C LYS A 192 10.91 10.61 -16.65
N VAL A 193 11.01 10.16 -15.39
CA VAL A 193 11.46 11.01 -14.27
C VAL A 193 12.89 11.49 -14.52
N ALA A 194 13.82 10.59 -14.86
CA ALA A 194 15.21 10.96 -15.15
C ALA A 194 15.32 11.97 -16.31
N HIS A 195 14.49 11.82 -17.35
CA HIS A 195 14.44 12.77 -18.46
C HIS A 195 13.93 14.15 -18.02
N LEU A 196 12.85 14.19 -17.22
CA LEU A 196 12.31 15.43 -16.67
C LEU A 196 13.30 16.14 -15.76
N ASP A 197 14.03 15.41 -14.91
CA ASP A 197 15.07 15.97 -14.05
C ASP A 197 16.20 16.62 -14.86
N THR A 198 16.63 15.95 -15.95
CA THR A 198 17.63 16.53 -16.87
C THR A 198 17.11 17.82 -17.51
N LEU A 199 15.84 17.84 -17.94
CA LEU A 199 15.22 19.02 -18.54
C LEU A 199 15.10 20.18 -17.55
N LEU A 200 14.76 19.89 -16.30
CA LEU A 200 14.71 20.87 -15.21
C LEU A 200 16.09 21.46 -14.94
N GLN A 201 17.13 20.63 -14.84
CA GLN A 201 18.52 21.10 -14.65
C GLN A 201 18.97 22.04 -15.77
N LEU A 202 18.67 21.71 -17.03
CA LEU A 202 18.99 22.57 -18.17
C LEU A 202 18.24 23.91 -18.12
N LYS A 203 16.96 23.88 -17.74
CA LYS A 203 16.16 25.10 -17.56
C LYS A 203 16.69 25.96 -16.42
N ASP A 204 17.06 25.37 -15.29
CA ASP A 204 17.66 26.08 -14.16
C ASP A 204 19.00 26.72 -14.52
N GLN A 205 19.84 26.01 -15.27
CA GLN A 205 21.09 26.59 -15.77
C GLN A 205 20.82 27.79 -16.68
N ARG A 206 19.85 27.67 -17.59
CA ARG A 206 19.49 28.78 -18.47
C ARG A 206 18.91 29.98 -17.71
N ILE A 207 18.12 29.74 -16.67
CA ILE A 207 17.59 30.80 -15.79
C ILE A 207 18.75 31.50 -15.08
N LYS A 208 19.73 30.77 -14.55
CA LYS A 208 20.92 31.35 -13.91
C LYS A 208 21.70 32.24 -14.87
N ASP A 209 21.99 31.75 -16.07
CA ASP A 209 22.74 32.51 -17.08
C ASP A 209 22.02 33.81 -17.47
N LEU A 210 20.71 33.73 -17.72
CA LEU A 210 19.89 34.91 -18.05
C LEU A 210 19.79 35.89 -16.87
N THR A 211 19.70 35.37 -15.64
CA THR A 211 19.68 36.19 -14.42
C THR A 211 20.99 36.93 -14.24
N HIS A 212 22.13 36.28 -14.47
CA HIS A 212 23.44 36.92 -14.45
C HIS A 212 23.56 38.01 -15.52
N GLN A 213 23.08 37.76 -16.75
CA GLN A 213 23.07 38.76 -17.81
C GLN A 213 22.21 39.98 -17.45
N LEU A 214 21.03 39.76 -16.87
CA LEU A 214 20.15 40.83 -16.42
C LEU A 214 20.78 41.65 -15.29
N GLN A 215 21.42 41.01 -14.31
CA GLN A 215 22.15 41.70 -13.24
C GLN A 215 23.29 42.55 -13.80
N PHE A 216 24.10 42.00 -14.70
CA PHE A 216 25.19 42.73 -15.35
C PHE A 216 24.71 43.97 -16.12
N LEU A 217 23.59 43.86 -16.84
CA LEU A 217 22.99 45.00 -17.54
C LEU A 217 22.42 46.05 -16.56
N GLN A 218 21.83 45.61 -15.45
CA GLN A 218 21.35 46.52 -14.40
C GLN A 218 22.49 47.26 -13.70
N GLU A 219 23.63 46.61 -13.45
CA GLU A 219 24.82 47.24 -12.87
C GLU A 219 25.39 48.31 -13.80
N ARG A 220 25.57 48.00 -15.09
CA ARG A 220 26.01 48.99 -16.09
C ARG A 220 25.05 50.18 -16.24
N SER A 221 23.74 49.94 -16.13
CA SER A 221 22.75 51.02 -16.15
C SER A 221 22.85 51.94 -14.92
N LYS A 222 23.27 51.42 -13.75
CA LYS A 222 23.46 52.22 -12.53
C LYS A 222 24.76 53.04 -12.61
N GLU A 223 25.83 52.47 -13.17
CA GLU A 223 27.11 53.16 -13.37
C GLU A 223 26.99 54.31 -14.38
N GLY A 224 26.22 54.13 -15.47
CA GLY A 224 25.98 55.18 -16.46
C GLY A 224 25.25 56.41 -15.91
N PHE A 225 24.52 56.27 -14.80
CA PHE A 225 23.83 57.38 -14.14
C PHE A 225 24.73 58.19 -13.18
N HIS A 226 25.89 57.67 -12.75
CA HIS A 226 26.81 58.37 -11.84
C HIS A 226 27.88 59.21 -12.56
N LEU A 227 28.02 59.10 -13.88
CA LEU A 227 28.98 59.88 -14.69
C LEU A 227 28.35 61.10 -15.41
N SER A 228 27.08 61.42 -15.14
CA SER A 228 26.35 62.53 -15.78
C SER A 228 25.77 63.56 -14.81
N THR A 229 26.38 63.74 -13.63
CA THR A 229 26.12 64.89 -12.74
C THR A 229 27.38 65.73 -12.63
#